data_AF-A0A7V4JME9-F1
#
_entry.id   AF-A0A7V4JME9-F1
#
_cell.length_a   1.000
_cell.length_b   1.000
_cell.length_c   1.000
_cell.angle_alpha   90.00
_cell.angle_beta   90.00
_cell.angle_gamma   90.00
#
_symmetry.space_group_name_H-M   'P 1'
#
loop_
_entity.id
_entity.type
_entity.pdbx_description
1 polymer ?
#
loop_
_entity_poly.entity_id
_entity_poly.type
_entity_poly.pdbx_seq_one_letter_code
_entity_poly.pdbx_strand_id
1 'polypeptide(L)'
;MGNLTDRNASTRNKDSAFFEKIYPGIVLQAVALTMATLLILLFIYKSGWIKVTGHFRRGIVAATGAIALVYLVSWILYLFKVPVGFIHGNGFLGIAFSLIVVGIAALNLVLDFDLIEEGARAGAPKYMEWYAAFGLMVTLIWLYIEILKLLAKTRKR
;
A
#
# COMPACT_ATOMS: atom_id res chain seq x y z
N MET A 1 12.12 23.98 -44.47
CA MET A 1 12.50 22.92 -43.51
C MET A 1 12.31 23.46 -42.09
N GLY A 2 11.13 23.25 -41.49
CA GLY A 2 10.84 23.59 -40.10
C GLY A 2 10.56 22.31 -39.34
N ASN A 3 11.31 22.08 -38.26
CA ASN A 3 11.48 20.84 -37.53
C ASN A 3 10.16 20.12 -37.17
N LEU A 4 10.04 18.86 -37.61
CA LEU A 4 8.99 17.92 -37.21
C LEU A 4 9.31 17.19 -35.88
N THR A 5 10.42 17.54 -35.22
CA THR A 5 10.91 16.93 -33.97
C THR A 5 10.31 17.53 -32.70
N ASP A 6 9.64 18.70 -32.76
CA ASP A 6 9.13 19.38 -31.55
C ASP A 6 7.71 18.96 -31.12
N ARG A 7 6.95 18.27 -31.97
CA ARG A 7 5.55 17.90 -31.62
C ARG A 7 5.43 16.65 -30.73
N ASN A 8 6.51 15.88 -30.57
CA ASN A 8 6.48 14.58 -29.87
C ASN A 8 7.01 14.63 -28.42
N ALA A 9 7.48 15.79 -27.95
CA ALA A 9 7.92 15.97 -26.56
C ALA A 9 6.76 16.36 -25.61
N SER A 10 5.68 16.95 -26.13
CA SER A 10 4.54 17.44 -25.34
C SER A 10 3.57 16.33 -24.90
N THR A 11 3.60 15.16 -25.54
CA THR A 11 2.67 14.05 -25.25
C THR A 11 3.17 13.09 -24.18
N ARG A 12 4.46 13.13 -23.81
CA ARG A 12 5.07 12.17 -22.86
C ARG A 12 4.83 12.49 -21.38
N ASN A 13 4.27 13.67 -21.06
CA ASN A 13 4.10 14.14 -19.67
C ASN A 13 2.64 14.29 -19.23
N LYS A 14 1.67 13.79 -20.02
CA LYS A 14 0.25 14.05 -19.75
C LYS A 14 -0.33 13.21 -18.62
N ASP A 15 0.29 12.07 -18.30
CA ASP A 15 -0.19 11.20 -17.21
C ASP A 15 0.29 11.70 -15.84
N SER A 16 1.52 12.21 -15.76
CA SER A 16 2.09 12.79 -14.53
C SER A 16 1.42 14.12 -14.16
N ALA A 17 1.12 14.96 -15.17
CA ALA A 17 0.51 16.27 -14.95
C ALA A 17 -0.93 16.21 -14.43
N PHE A 18 -1.66 15.11 -14.66
CA PHE A 18 -3.06 14.99 -14.23
C PHE A 18 -3.20 14.77 -12.72
N PHE A 19 -2.26 14.07 -12.09
CA PHE A 19 -2.21 13.89 -10.63
C PHE A 19 -1.58 15.08 -9.91
N GLU A 20 -0.60 15.75 -10.52
CA GLU A 20 0.08 16.92 -9.96
C GLU A 20 -0.86 18.13 -9.80
N LYS A 21 -1.85 18.26 -10.68
CA LYS A 21 -2.81 19.38 -10.69
C LYS A 21 -3.88 19.33 -9.60
N ILE A 22 -4.11 18.17 -8.98
CA ILE A 22 -5.17 17.98 -7.97
C ILE A 22 -4.61 18.10 -6.55
N TYR A 23 -3.34 17.69 -6.29
CA TYR A 23 -2.68 17.86 -5.00
C TYR A 23 -1.15 18.00 -5.14
N PRO A 24 -0.59 19.22 -5.21
CA PRO A 24 0.85 19.40 -5.29
C PRO A 24 1.56 18.87 -4.03
N GLY A 25 2.61 18.07 -4.23
CA GLY A 25 3.53 17.57 -3.19
C GLY A 25 3.13 16.33 -2.41
N ILE A 26 1.86 15.89 -2.45
CA ILE A 26 1.40 14.72 -1.65
C ILE A 26 2.01 13.41 -2.17
N VAL A 27 2.10 13.28 -3.48
CA VAL A 27 2.62 12.05 -4.12
C VAL A 27 4.07 11.82 -3.70
N LEU A 28 4.91 12.87 -3.75
CA LEU A 28 6.31 12.77 -3.35
C LEU A 28 6.46 12.44 -1.86
N GLN A 29 5.65 13.06 -1.00
CA GLN A 29 5.65 12.77 0.44
C GLN A 29 5.19 11.34 0.73
N ALA A 30 4.16 10.85 0.03
CA ALA A 30 3.68 9.49 0.18
C ALA A 30 4.73 8.48 -0.28
N VAL A 31 5.38 8.69 -1.43
CA VAL A 31 6.49 7.84 -1.89
C VAL A 31 7.64 7.85 -0.87
N ALA A 32 8.03 9.03 -0.37
CA ALA A 32 9.07 9.14 0.64
C ALA A 32 8.70 8.38 1.93
N LEU A 33 7.45 8.48 2.39
CA LEU A 33 6.94 7.74 3.54
C LEU A 33 6.90 6.23 3.29
N THR A 34 6.41 5.78 2.14
CA THR A 34 6.38 4.35 1.79
C THR A 34 7.80 3.78 1.76
N MET A 35 8.75 4.49 1.13
CA MET A 35 10.15 4.10 1.10
C MET A 35 10.77 4.10 2.51
N ALA A 36 10.49 5.12 3.32
CA ALA A 36 10.96 5.17 4.71
C ALA A 36 10.41 4.02 5.54
N THR A 37 9.10 3.73 5.46
CA THR A 37 8.45 2.62 6.14
C THR A 37 9.04 1.28 5.70
N LEU A 38 9.20 1.06 4.39
CA LEU A 38 9.84 -0.14 3.87
C LEU A 38 11.27 -0.32 4.41
N LEU A 39 12.09 0.74 4.36
CA LEU A 39 13.48 0.67 4.81
C LEU A 39 13.59 0.42 6.32
N ILE A 40 12.76 1.08 7.12
CA ILE A 40 12.72 0.90 8.57
C ILE A 40 12.30 -0.54 8.91
N LEU A 41 11.22 -1.04 8.28
CA LEU A 41 10.74 -2.41 8.53
C LEU A 41 11.75 -3.46 8.08
N LEU A 42 12.36 -3.26 6.91
CA LEU A 42 13.41 -4.14 6.41
C LEU A 42 14.60 -4.17 7.38
N PHE A 43 15.02 -3.00 7.89
CA PHE A 43 16.10 -2.92 8.86
C PHE A 43 15.76 -3.61 10.17
N ILE A 44 14.55 -3.37 10.72
CA ILE A 44 14.08 -4.00 11.96
C ILE A 44 13.98 -5.52 11.80
N TYR A 45 13.43 -5.99 10.67
CA TYR A 45 13.30 -7.41 10.37
C TYR A 45 14.69 -8.07 10.25
N LYS A 46 15.58 -7.49 9.45
CA LYS A 46 16.96 -7.99 9.27
C LYS A 46 17.77 -7.98 10.57
N SER A 47 17.53 -7.00 11.45
CA SER A 47 18.16 -6.93 12.77
C SER A 47 17.69 -8.05 13.71
N GLY A 48 16.62 -8.78 13.36
CA GLY A 48 16.08 -9.89 14.14
C GLY A 48 15.29 -9.45 15.38
N TRP A 49 14.94 -8.16 15.46
CA TRP A 49 14.18 -7.60 16.59
C TRP A 49 12.71 -8.03 16.56
N ILE A 50 12.14 -8.18 15.36
CA ILE A 50 10.80 -8.72 15.16
C ILE A 50 10.92 -10.14 14.64
N LYS A 51 10.54 -11.13 15.47
CA LYS A 51 10.39 -12.52 15.04
C LYS A 51 8.94 -12.75 14.64
N VAL A 52 8.71 -13.07 13.38
CA VAL A 52 7.40 -13.48 12.89
C VAL A 52 7.11 -14.88 13.43
N THR A 53 6.21 -14.96 14.41
CA THR A 53 5.77 -16.24 14.96
C THR A 53 4.54 -16.75 14.20
N GLY A 54 4.28 -18.05 14.24
CA GLY A 54 3.11 -18.64 13.57
C GLY A 54 1.77 -18.07 14.07
N HIS A 55 1.70 -17.56 15.29
CA HIS A 55 0.52 -16.85 15.81
C HIS A 55 0.42 -15.42 15.25
N PHE A 56 1.54 -14.72 15.14
CA PHE A 56 1.62 -13.38 14.57
C PHE A 56 1.22 -13.38 13.08
N ARG A 57 1.76 -14.32 12.30
CA ARG A 57 1.42 -14.51 10.87
C ARG A 57 -0.08 -14.71 10.68
N ARG A 58 -0.68 -15.63 11.44
CA ARG A 58 -2.13 -15.91 11.38
C ARG A 58 -2.98 -14.70 11.79
N GLY A 59 -2.55 -13.96 12.82
CA GLY A 59 -3.25 -12.75 13.27
C GLY A 59 -3.30 -11.66 12.21
N ILE A 60 -2.18 -11.38 11.54
CA ILE A 60 -2.13 -10.36 10.47
C ILE A 60 -2.93 -10.81 9.25
N VAL A 61 -2.79 -12.07 8.81
CA VAL A 61 -3.56 -12.58 7.67
C VAL A 61 -5.07 -12.50 7.95
N ALA A 62 -5.51 -12.82 9.16
CA ALA A 62 -6.90 -12.65 9.57
C ALA A 62 -7.34 -11.17 9.56
N ALA A 63 -6.49 -10.25 10.02
CA ALA A 63 -6.76 -8.82 10.01
C ALA A 63 -6.87 -8.26 8.58
N THR A 64 -5.96 -8.65 7.68
CA THR A 64 -6.02 -8.32 6.24
C THR A 64 -7.30 -8.85 5.61
N GLY A 65 -7.67 -10.10 5.92
CA GLY A 65 -8.93 -10.70 5.46
C GLY A 65 -10.17 -9.95 5.97
N ALA A 66 -10.17 -9.52 7.23
CA ALA A 66 -11.25 -8.71 7.80
C ALA A 66 -11.38 -7.35 7.08
N ILE A 67 -10.27 -6.66 6.82
CA ILE A 67 -10.26 -5.40 6.05
C ILE A 67 -10.81 -5.63 4.64
N ALA A 68 -10.36 -6.68 3.96
CA ALA A 68 -10.85 -7.03 2.63
C ALA A 68 -12.36 -7.27 2.62
N LEU A 69 -12.88 -7.96 3.64
CA LEU A 69 -14.31 -8.22 3.79
C LEU A 69 -15.10 -6.92 4.03
N VAL A 70 -14.59 -6.00 4.86
CA VAL A 70 -15.20 -4.68 5.05
C VAL A 70 -15.27 -3.90 3.74
N TYR A 71 -14.21 -3.92 2.94
CA TYR A 71 -14.22 -3.28 1.61
C TYR A 71 -15.19 -3.96 0.64
N LEU A 72 -15.27 -5.29 0.67
CA LEU A 72 -16.20 -6.07 -0.15
C LEU A 72 -17.65 -5.77 0.20
N VAL A 73 -18.00 -5.75 1.48
CA VAL A 73 -19.33 -5.35 1.95
C VAL A 73 -19.65 -3.91 1.54
N SER A 74 -18.69 -3.00 1.71
CA SER A 74 -18.85 -1.61 1.27
C SER A 74 -19.12 -1.49 -0.24
N TRP A 75 -18.45 -2.32 -1.04
CA TRP A 75 -18.64 -2.37 -2.49
C TRP A 75 -20.01 -2.94 -2.88
N ILE A 76 -20.47 -4.01 -2.22
CA ILE A 76 -21.81 -4.56 -2.43
C ILE A 76 -22.88 -3.53 -2.07
N LEU A 77 -22.76 -2.86 -0.92
CA LEU A 77 -23.72 -1.83 -0.49
C LEU A 77 -23.77 -0.64 -1.47
N TYR A 78 -22.65 -0.31 -2.11
CA TYR A 78 -22.59 0.71 -3.16
C TYR A 78 -23.43 0.32 -4.40
N LEU A 79 -23.47 -0.96 -4.77
CA LEU A 79 -24.31 -1.46 -5.87
C LEU A 79 -25.80 -1.28 -5.59
N PHE A 80 -26.20 -1.37 -4.31
CA PHE A 80 -27.59 -1.11 -3.87
C PHE A 80 -27.90 0.39 -3.69
N LYS A 81 -26.97 1.29 -4.07
CA LYS A 81 -27.07 2.76 -3.88
C LYS A 81 -27.41 3.18 -2.45
N VAL A 82 -27.12 2.32 -1.47
CA VAL A 82 -27.25 2.68 -0.05
C VAL A 82 -26.07 3.61 0.26
N PRO A 83 -26.30 4.86 0.69
CA PRO A 83 -25.20 5.75 1.05
C PRO A 83 -24.50 5.19 2.29
N VAL A 84 -23.38 4.49 2.07
CA VAL A 84 -22.52 3.97 3.14
C VAL A 84 -21.67 5.12 3.71
N GLY A 85 -22.34 6.13 4.25
CA GLY A 85 -21.71 7.31 4.86
C GLY A 85 -20.95 7.01 6.14
N PHE A 86 -21.10 5.81 6.71
CA PHE A 86 -20.50 5.44 7.99
C PHE A 86 -18.99 5.18 7.94
N ILE A 87 -18.44 4.76 6.79
CA ILE A 87 -16.99 4.48 6.62
C ILE A 87 -16.29 5.56 5.76
N HIS A 88 -17.04 6.22 4.88
CA HIS A 88 -16.56 7.31 4.02
C HIS A 88 -16.82 8.72 4.59
N GLY A 89 -17.46 8.82 5.75
CA GLY A 89 -17.68 10.09 6.44
C GLY A 89 -16.36 10.72 6.88
N ASN A 90 -16.25 12.04 6.73
CA ASN A 90 -15.13 12.92 7.09
C ASN A 90 -14.82 12.98 8.62
N GLY A 91 -15.24 11.99 9.40
CA GLY A 91 -15.05 11.95 10.85
C GLY A 91 -13.70 11.36 11.27
N PHE A 92 -13.29 11.68 12.50
CA PHE A 92 -12.12 11.15 13.21
C PHE A 92 -11.94 9.62 13.07
N LEU A 93 -13.05 8.88 13.04
CA LEU A 93 -13.09 7.43 12.82
C LEU A 93 -12.44 6.99 11.50
N GLY A 94 -12.60 7.76 10.42
CA GLY A 94 -12.01 7.45 9.12
C GLY A 94 -10.48 7.62 9.09
N ILE A 95 -9.94 8.54 9.91
CA ILE A 95 -8.49 8.74 10.06
C ILE A 95 -7.91 7.62 10.93
N ALA A 96 -8.55 7.31 12.06
CA ALA A 96 -8.15 6.23 12.95
C ALA A 96 -8.15 4.87 12.23
N PHE A 97 -9.18 4.59 11.42
CA PHE A 97 -9.23 3.39 10.60
C PHE A 97 -8.07 3.32 9.61
N SER A 98 -7.81 4.38 8.84
CA SER A 98 -6.68 4.40 7.90
C SER A 98 -5.33 4.22 8.60
N LEU A 99 -5.13 4.80 9.80
CA LEU A 99 -3.92 4.54 10.60
C LEU A 99 -3.75 3.05 10.93
N ILE A 100 -4.82 2.38 11.36
CA ILE A 100 -4.81 0.95 11.66
C ILE A 100 -4.49 0.14 10.40
N VAL A 101 -5.11 0.48 9.26
CA VAL A 101 -4.87 -0.22 7.99
C VAL A 101 -3.42 -0.01 7.51
N VAL A 102 -2.85 1.20 7.63
CA VAL A 102 -1.42 1.43 7.33
C VAL A 102 -0.53 0.57 8.21
N GLY A 103 -0.83 0.47 9.52
CA GLY A 103 -0.11 -0.41 10.44
C GLY A 103 -0.19 -1.88 10.02
N ILE A 104 -1.38 -2.36 9.65
CA ILE A 104 -1.56 -3.73 9.17
C ILE A 104 -0.84 -3.96 7.83
N ALA A 105 -0.87 -3.02 6.90
CA ALA A 105 -0.14 -3.12 5.63
C ALA A 105 1.38 -3.18 5.86
N ALA A 106 1.90 -2.35 6.77
CA ALA A 106 3.30 -2.41 7.22
C ALA A 106 3.64 -3.79 7.81
N LEU A 107 2.76 -4.36 8.64
CA LEU A 107 2.95 -5.71 9.18
C LEU A 107 2.88 -6.81 8.13
N ASN A 108 2.04 -6.68 7.10
CA ASN A 108 2.03 -7.62 5.96
C ASN A 108 3.37 -7.58 5.22
N LEU A 109 3.99 -6.41 5.05
CA LEU A 109 5.30 -6.31 4.42
C LEU A 109 6.37 -7.09 5.21
N VAL A 110 6.29 -7.09 6.55
CA VAL A 110 7.17 -7.91 7.40
C VAL A 110 6.94 -9.40 7.17
N LEU A 111 5.68 -9.82 7.01
CA LEU A 111 5.37 -11.21 6.65
C LEU A 111 5.90 -11.59 5.26
N ASP A 112 5.86 -10.66 4.29
CA ASP A 112 6.41 -10.90 2.96
C ASP A 112 7.93 -11.09 3.01
N PHE A 113 8.64 -10.29 3.80
CA PHE A 113 10.08 -10.48 4.03
C PHE A 113 10.37 -11.84 4.67
N ASP A 114 9.53 -12.25 5.62
CA ASP A 114 9.66 -13.54 6.29
C ASP A 114 9.38 -14.73 5.39
N LEU A 115 8.40 -14.62 4.51
CA LEU A 115 8.13 -15.60 3.46
C LEU A 115 9.31 -15.72 2.48
N ILE A 116 9.92 -14.59 2.09
CA ILE A 116 11.10 -14.57 1.21
C ILE A 116 12.31 -15.21 1.90
N GLU A 117 12.57 -14.85 3.16
CA GLU A 117 13.71 -15.39 3.91
C GLU A 117 13.56 -16.88 4.21
N GLU A 118 12.37 -17.31 4.65
CA GLU A 118 12.06 -18.73 4.88
C GLU A 118 12.14 -19.52 3.58
N GLY A 119 11.59 -18.99 2.48
CA GLY A 119 11.67 -19.60 1.15
C GLY A 119 13.11 -19.72 0.64
N ALA A 120 13.93 -18.69 0.82
CA ALA A 120 15.34 -18.71 0.45
C ALA A 120 16.16 -19.71 1.30
N ARG A 121 15.91 -19.78 2.61
CA ARG A 121 16.57 -20.75 3.51
C ARG A 121 16.16 -22.19 3.24
N ALA A 122 14.92 -22.43 2.86
CA ALA A 122 14.40 -23.75 2.51
C ALA A 122 14.90 -24.25 1.14
N GLY A 123 15.71 -23.47 0.41
CA GLY A 123 16.18 -23.82 -0.93
C GLY A 123 15.05 -23.89 -1.96
N ALA A 124 14.03 -23.03 -1.82
CA ALA A 124 12.86 -23.07 -2.66
C ALA A 124 13.21 -22.96 -4.16
N PRO A 125 12.46 -23.62 -5.05
CA PRO A 125 12.71 -23.56 -6.50
C PRO A 125 12.63 -22.13 -7.04
N LYS A 126 13.42 -21.80 -8.08
CA LYS A 126 13.49 -20.46 -8.70
C LYS A 126 12.14 -19.83 -9.07
N TYR A 127 11.10 -20.62 -9.37
CA TYR A 127 9.77 -20.05 -9.66
C TYR A 127 9.14 -19.39 -8.43
N MET A 128 9.48 -19.85 -7.23
CA MET A 128 8.92 -19.36 -5.97
C MET A 128 9.49 -17.99 -5.60
N GLU A 129 10.70 -17.67 -6.04
CA GLU A 129 11.31 -16.33 -5.90
C GLU A 129 10.46 -15.26 -6.60
N TRP A 130 9.97 -15.54 -7.81
CA TRP A 130 9.09 -14.63 -8.54
C TRP A 130 7.77 -14.41 -7.80
N TYR A 131 7.15 -15.48 -7.29
CA TYR A 131 5.90 -15.37 -6.53
C TYR A 131 6.09 -14.56 -5.24
N ALA A 132 7.20 -14.75 -4.54
CA ALA A 132 7.50 -14.00 -3.33
C ALA A 132 7.78 -12.52 -3.64
N ALA A 133 8.51 -12.22 -4.70
CA ALA A 133 8.74 -10.85 -5.18
C ALA A 133 7.44 -10.16 -5.62
N PHE A 134 6.54 -10.88 -6.28
CA PHE A 134 5.23 -10.37 -6.66
C PHE A 134 4.36 -10.05 -5.45
N GLY A 135 4.31 -10.93 -4.45
CA GLY A 135 3.60 -10.68 -3.19
C GLY A 135 4.08 -9.40 -2.50
N LEU A 136 5.40 -9.27 -2.35
CA LEU A 136 6.04 -8.07 -1.82
C LEU A 136 5.66 -6.82 -2.62
N MET A 137 5.69 -6.87 -3.96
CA MET A 137 5.31 -5.75 -4.82
C MET A 137 3.84 -5.34 -4.59
N VAL A 138 2.92 -6.30 -4.51
CA VAL A 138 1.50 -6.03 -4.26
C VAL A 138 1.30 -5.37 -2.91
N THR A 139 1.93 -5.89 -1.86
CA THR A 139 1.85 -5.30 -0.51
C THR A 139 2.46 -3.91 -0.47
N LEU A 140 3.56 -3.67 -1.19
CA LEU A 140 4.18 -2.35 -1.29
C LEU A 140 3.26 -1.32 -1.96
N ILE A 141 2.61 -1.71 -3.06
CA ILE A 141 1.61 -0.86 -3.75
C ILE A 141 0.42 -0.60 -2.83
N TRP A 142 -0.04 -1.61 -2.10
CA TRP A 142 -1.14 -1.47 -1.16
C TRP A 142 -0.82 -0.50 -0.02
N LEU A 143 0.37 -0.62 0.58
CA LEU A 143 0.87 0.31 1.59
C LEU A 143 0.95 1.75 1.04
N TYR A 144 1.42 1.92 -0.20
CA TYR A 144 1.46 3.22 -0.88
C TYR A 144 0.07 3.86 -0.99
N ILE A 145 -0.93 3.11 -1.46
CA ILE A 145 -2.30 3.59 -1.60
C ILE A 145 -2.89 3.97 -0.23
N GLU A 146 -2.62 3.20 0.82
CA GLU A 146 -3.16 3.51 2.15
C GLU A 146 -2.47 4.72 2.79
N ILE A 147 -1.16 4.89 2.61
CA ILE A 147 -0.43 6.12 3.03
C ILE A 147 -0.99 7.34 2.28
N LEU A 148 -1.24 7.23 0.98
CA LEU A 148 -1.90 8.29 0.21
C LEU A 148 -3.28 8.63 0.78
N LYS A 149 -4.10 7.63 1.10
CA LYS A 149 -5.43 7.83 1.71
C LYS A 149 -5.31 8.52 3.07
N LEU A 150 -4.34 8.14 3.89
CA LEU A 150 -4.07 8.77 5.18
C LEU A 150 -3.68 10.24 5.01
N LEU A 151 -2.74 10.55 4.12
CA LEU A 151 -2.32 11.93 3.84
C LEU A 151 -3.48 12.77 3.29
N ALA A 152 -4.29 12.21 2.39
CA ALA A 152 -5.45 12.88 1.81
C ALA A 152 -6.49 13.24 2.88
N LYS A 153 -6.73 12.37 3.88
CA LYS A 153 -7.65 12.65 5.00
C LYS A 153 -7.11 13.70 5.95
N THR A 154 -5.81 13.67 6.26
CA THR A 154 -5.19 14.66 7.17
C THR A 154 -5.16 16.06 6.58
N ARG A 155 -5.02 16.19 5.24
CA ARG A 155 -4.95 17.50 4.56
C ARG A 155 -6.31 18.11 4.21
N LYS A 156 -7.39 17.33 4.13
CA LYS A 156 -8.77 17.81 3.89
C LYS A 156 -9.44 18.47 5.11
N ARG A 157 -8.65 19.15 5.95
CA ARG A 157 -9.15 19.98 7.06
C ARG A 157 -9.61 21.34 6.57
#